data_AF-A0A441UK02-F1
#
_entry.id   AF-A0A441UK02-F1
#
_cell.length_a   1.000
_cell.length_b   1.000
_cell.length_c   1.000
_cell.angle_alpha   90.00
_cell.angle_beta   90.00
_cell.angle_gamma   90.00
#
_symmetry.space_group_name_H-M   'P 1'
#
loop_
_entity.id
_entity.type
_entity.pdbx_description
1 polymer ?
#
loop_
_entity_poly.entity_id
_entity_poly.type
_entity_poly.pdbx_seq_one_letter_code
_entity_poly.pdbx_strand_id
1 'polypeptide(L)'
;HNAPKDKTFKVHVAGYKRGLTKAVKRALRRRSAVEPVIGHLKSDHRMGRNFLAFSQGDANNAVLAAVGYNFSLLLNWLRLLCALFLAMLTTALTPPLRPRSA
;
A
#
# COMPACT_ATOMS: atom_id res chain seq x y z
N HIS A 1 27.95 -27.00 0.29
CA HIS A 1 27.26 -26.76 -1.00
C HIS A 1 26.77 -28.12 -1.52
N ASN A 2 25.75 -28.71 -0.90
CA ASN A 2 25.13 -29.96 -1.37
C ASN A 2 23.74 -30.09 -0.74
N ALA A 3 22.71 -29.62 -1.44
CA ALA A 3 21.32 -29.84 -1.08
C ALA A 3 20.68 -30.70 -2.18
N PRO A 4 19.92 -31.75 -1.84
CA PRO A 4 19.38 -32.69 -2.82
C PRO A 4 18.40 -31.98 -3.78
N LYS A 5 18.53 -32.30 -5.08
CA LYS A 5 17.88 -31.60 -6.21
C LYS A 5 16.41 -32.02 -6.47
N ASP A 6 15.75 -32.67 -5.51
CA ASP A 6 14.46 -33.35 -5.72
C ASP A 6 13.26 -32.69 -5.01
N LYS A 7 13.41 -31.47 -4.51
CA LYS A 7 12.28 -30.54 -4.29
C LYS A 7 12.43 -29.35 -5.22
N THR A 8 11.93 -29.51 -6.45
CA THR A 8 11.87 -28.45 -7.44
C THR A 8 11.04 -27.28 -6.90
N PHE A 9 11.69 -26.18 -6.50
CA PHE A 9 11.03 -24.92 -6.21
C PHE A 9 10.35 -24.44 -7.50
N LYS A 10 9.05 -24.73 -7.65
CA LYS A 10 8.28 -24.33 -8.83
C LYS A 10 8.04 -22.82 -8.77
N VAL A 11 8.91 -22.06 -9.42
CA VAL A 11 8.79 -20.60 -9.52
C VAL A 11 7.73 -20.26 -10.55
N HIS A 12 6.65 -19.62 -10.10
CA HIS A 12 5.59 -19.10 -10.97
C HIS A 12 5.83 -17.61 -11.21
N VAL A 13 6.17 -17.25 -12.45
CA VAL A 13 6.38 -15.85 -12.88
C VAL A 13 5.04 -15.24 -13.33
N ALA A 14 4.90 -13.91 -13.20
CA ALA A 14 3.76 -13.19 -13.72
C ALA A 14 3.56 -13.47 -15.23
N GLY A 15 2.30 -13.64 -15.67
CA GLY A 15 1.97 -13.97 -17.07
C GLY A 15 1.68 -15.46 -17.35
N TYR A 16 1.94 -16.36 -16.39
CA TYR A 16 1.61 -17.79 -16.55
C TYR A 16 0.08 -18.02 -16.50
N LYS A 17 -0.51 -18.45 -17.64
CA LYS A 17 -1.98 -18.54 -17.79
C LYS A 17 -2.57 -19.94 -17.55
N ARG A 18 -1.78 -21.01 -17.67
CA ARG A 18 -2.23 -22.42 -17.61
C ARG A 18 -1.55 -23.20 -16.48
N GLY A 19 -2.25 -24.16 -15.88
CA GLY A 19 -1.70 -25.06 -14.86
C GLY A 19 -1.45 -24.44 -13.48
N LEU A 20 -2.06 -23.27 -13.18
CA LEU A 20 -1.96 -22.63 -11.88
C LEU A 20 -3.07 -23.10 -10.94
N THR A 21 -2.70 -23.42 -9.70
CA THR A 21 -3.69 -23.66 -8.64
C THR A 21 -4.43 -22.37 -8.32
N LYS A 22 -5.67 -22.49 -7.79
CA LYS A 22 -6.48 -21.33 -7.37
C LYS A 22 -5.72 -20.44 -6.38
N ALA A 23 -4.92 -21.04 -5.49
CA ALA A 23 -4.08 -20.33 -4.52
C ALA A 23 -3.01 -19.47 -5.21
N VAL A 24 -2.25 -20.03 -6.17
CA VAL A 24 -1.22 -19.28 -6.91
C VAL A 24 -1.85 -18.17 -7.75
N LYS A 25 -3.00 -18.41 -8.39
CA LYS A 25 -3.74 -17.37 -9.13
C LYS A 25 -4.24 -16.23 -8.22
N ARG A 26 -4.63 -16.52 -6.97
CA ARG A 26 -4.99 -15.51 -5.98
C ARG A 26 -3.78 -14.74 -5.47
N ALA A 27 -2.62 -15.39 -5.32
CA ALA A 27 -1.37 -14.74 -4.94
C ALA A 27 -0.88 -13.78 -6.03
N LEU A 28 -0.88 -14.20 -7.30
CA LEU A 28 -0.50 -13.35 -8.43
C LEU A 28 -1.40 -12.12 -8.56
N ARG A 29 -2.72 -12.27 -8.43
CA ARG A 29 -3.66 -11.12 -8.45
C ARG A 29 -3.39 -10.11 -7.34
N ARG A 30 -3.06 -10.59 -6.12
CA ARG A 30 -2.66 -9.71 -5.01
C ARG A 30 -1.35 -8.99 -5.31
N ARG A 31 -0.37 -9.66 -5.91
CA ARG A 31 0.90 -9.04 -6.33
C ARG A 31 0.70 -7.94 -7.37
N SER A 32 -0.13 -8.16 -8.39
CA SER A 32 -0.40 -7.15 -9.43
C SER A 32 -0.99 -5.85 -8.89
N ALA A 33 -1.71 -5.89 -7.75
CA ALA A 33 -2.20 -4.68 -7.09
C ALA A 33 -1.11 -3.96 -6.25
N VAL A 34 -0.06 -4.67 -5.84
CA VAL A 34 1.03 -4.16 -5.00
C VAL A 34 2.19 -3.62 -5.84
N GLU A 35 2.44 -4.18 -7.03
CA GLU A 35 3.51 -3.73 -7.94
C GLU A 35 3.45 -2.23 -8.28
N PRO A 36 2.28 -1.62 -8.57
CA PRO A 36 2.18 -0.18 -8.80
C PRO A 36 2.57 0.65 -7.57
N VAL A 37 2.17 0.19 -6.37
CA VAL A 37 2.50 0.84 -5.10
C VAL A 37 4.01 0.78 -4.84
N ILE A 38 4.65 -0.36 -5.10
CA ILE A 38 6.12 -0.50 -5.01
C ILE A 38 6.81 0.41 -6.03
N GLY A 39 6.29 0.50 -7.25
CA GLY A 39 6.80 1.39 -8.30
C GLY A 39 6.74 2.86 -7.86
N HIS A 40 5.60 3.30 -7.36
CA HIS A 40 5.39 4.64 -6.83
C HIS A 40 6.27 4.94 -5.61
N LEU A 41 6.40 3.99 -4.69
CA LEU A 41 7.32 4.10 -3.56
C LEU A 41 8.76 4.30 -4.02
N LYS A 42 9.18 3.56 -5.06
CA LYS A 42 10.52 3.66 -5.61
C LYS A 42 10.79 5.00 -6.30
N SER A 43 9.79 5.55 -7.01
CA SER A 43 9.90 6.84 -7.72
C SER A 43 9.80 8.05 -6.79
N ASP A 44 8.82 8.04 -5.88
CA ASP A 44 8.40 9.25 -5.17
C ASP A 44 9.11 9.42 -3.82
N HIS A 45 9.51 8.32 -3.16
CA HIS A 45 10.19 8.37 -1.87
C HIS A 45 11.73 8.40 -2.00
N ARG A 46 12.27 8.90 -3.12
CA ARG A 46 13.71 9.08 -3.38
C ARG A 46 14.54 7.79 -3.15
N MET A 47 13.93 6.62 -3.31
CA MET A 47 14.59 5.33 -3.19
C MET A 47 15.72 5.13 -4.21
N GLY A 48 15.66 5.84 -5.35
CA GLY A 48 16.74 5.89 -6.36
C GLY A 48 17.84 6.92 -6.09
N ARG A 49 17.76 7.69 -5.01
CA ARG A 49 18.73 8.73 -4.62
C ARG A 49 18.96 8.66 -3.11
N ASN A 50 19.43 7.50 -2.65
CA ASN A 50 19.81 7.35 -1.25
C ASN A 50 21.13 8.06 -0.98
N PHE A 51 21.13 8.97 0.00
CA PHE A 51 22.32 9.69 0.46
C PHE A 51 22.95 9.04 1.70
N LEU A 52 22.35 7.97 2.22
CA LEU A 52 22.90 7.16 3.31
C LEU A 52 23.98 6.22 2.76
N ALA A 53 25.06 6.06 3.51
CA ALA A 53 26.23 5.32 3.07
C ALA A 53 25.99 3.80 2.99
N PHE A 54 26.46 3.20 1.89
CA PHE A 54 26.54 1.75 1.65
C PHE A 54 25.20 0.99 1.73
N SER A 55 25.27 -0.33 1.54
CA SER A 55 24.11 -1.24 1.46
C SER A 55 23.20 -1.22 2.69
N GLN A 56 23.75 -0.89 3.86
CA GLN A 56 22.97 -0.74 5.10
C GLN A 56 22.07 0.50 5.05
N GLY A 57 22.58 1.61 4.48
CA GLY A 57 21.79 2.81 4.23
C GLY A 57 20.62 2.53 3.27
N ASP A 58 20.85 1.73 2.23
CA ASP A 58 19.81 1.32 1.27
C ASP A 58 18.71 0.47 1.90
N ALA A 59 19.09 -0.50 2.74
CA ALA A 59 18.13 -1.30 3.49
C ALA A 59 17.27 -0.43 4.42
N ASN A 60 17.89 0.49 5.16
CA ASN A 60 17.19 1.37 6.08
C ASN A 60 16.25 2.33 5.36
N ASN A 61 16.70 2.93 4.24
CA ASN A 61 15.86 3.80 3.43
C ASN A 61 14.63 3.05 2.88
N ALA A 62 14.81 1.79 2.47
CA ALA A 62 13.72 0.97 1.97
C ALA A 62 12.66 0.66 3.04
N VAL A 63 13.12 0.27 4.23
CA VAL A 63 12.24 -0.01 5.38
C VAL A 63 11.50 1.27 5.79
N LEU A 64 12.20 2.39 5.91
CA LEU A 64 11.61 3.64 6.36
C LEU A 64 10.59 4.20 5.35
N ALA A 65 10.86 4.07 4.04
CA ALA A 65 9.90 4.45 3.00
C ALA A 65 8.61 3.60 3.08
N ALA A 66 8.75 2.28 3.27
CA ALA A 66 7.60 1.39 3.45
C ALA A 66 6.78 1.72 4.70
N VAL A 67 7.46 2.02 5.81
CA VAL A 67 6.83 2.45 7.07
C VAL A 67 6.10 3.77 6.90
N GLY A 68 6.74 4.77 6.28
CA GLY A 68 6.15 6.09 6.01
C GLY A 68 4.91 6.02 5.13
N TYR A 69 4.91 5.14 4.12
CA TYR A 69 3.72 4.90 3.29
C TYR A 69 2.56 4.31 4.09
N ASN A 70 2.82 3.32 4.95
CA ASN A 70 1.80 2.74 5.82
C ASN A 70 1.21 3.78 6.79
N PHE A 71 2.05 4.63 7.38
CA PHE A 71 1.58 5.72 8.24
C PHE A 71 0.75 6.74 7.47
N SER A 72 1.12 7.08 6.23
CA SER A 72 0.37 8.01 5.39
C SER A 72 -1.05 7.49 5.11
N LEU A 73 -1.19 6.17 4.87
CA LEU A 73 -2.50 5.54 4.71
C LEU A 73 -3.33 5.64 5.99
N LEU A 74 -2.73 5.33 7.15
CA LEU A 74 -3.40 5.43 8.45
C LEU A 74 -3.87 6.87 8.75
N LEU A 75 -3.01 7.86 8.50
CA LEU A 75 -3.35 9.27 8.70
C LEU A 75 -4.47 9.74 7.77
N ASN A 76 -4.53 9.25 6.53
CA ASN A 76 -5.65 9.54 5.63
C ASN A 76 -6.98 8.99 6.15
N TRP A 77 -6.99 7.76 6.69
CA TRP A 77 -8.20 7.21 7.32
C TRP A 77 -8.62 8.02 8.53
N LEU A 78 -7.66 8.41 9.39
CA LEU A 78 -7.94 9.25 10.56
C LEU A 78 -8.48 10.62 10.15
N ARG A 79 -7.92 11.23 9.11
CA ARG A 79 -8.39 12.51 8.57
C ARG A 79 -9.84 12.43 8.09
N LEU A 80 -10.21 11.34 7.41
CA LEU A 80 -11.58 11.11 6.95
C LEU A 80 -12.53 10.90 8.13
N LEU A 81 -12.11 10.11 9.14
CA LEU A 81 -12.88 9.91 10.35
C LEU A 81 -13.12 11.23 11.11
N CYS A 82 -12.09 12.05 11.29
CA CYS A 82 -12.22 13.37 11.91
C CYS A 82 -13.15 14.29 11.11
N ALA A 83 -13.07 14.27 9.78
CA ALA A 83 -13.98 15.04 8.92
C ALA A 83 -15.45 14.60 9.11
N LEU A 84 -15.72 13.29 9.26
CA LEU A 84 -17.05 12.80 9.56
C LEU A 84 -17.56 13.27 10.93
N PHE A 85 -16.73 13.23 11.97
CA PHE A 85 -17.09 13.76 13.28
C PHE A 85 -17.40 15.26 13.24
N LEU A 86 -16.59 16.05 12.54
CA LEU A 86 -16.83 17.48 12.34
C LEU A 86 -18.11 17.75 11.55
N ALA A 87 -18.40 16.96 10.51
CA ALA A 87 -19.64 17.07 9.73
C ALA A 87 -20.88 16.75 10.58
N MET A 88 -20.81 15.71 11.42
CA MET A 88 -21.91 15.36 12.34
C MET A 88 -22.12 16.46 13.39
N LEU A 89 -21.04 16.98 13.97
CA LEU A 89 -21.11 18.07 14.94
C LEU A 89 -21.70 19.34 14.32
N THR A 90 -21.22 19.74 13.14
CA THR A 90 -21.75 20.92 12.44
C THR A 90 -23.22 20.76 12.09
N THR A 91 -23.63 19.60 11.57
CA THR A 91 -25.05 19.30 11.28
C THR A 91 -25.92 19.37 12.53
N ALA A 92 -25.42 18.89 13.67
CA ALA A 92 -26.13 18.94 14.95
C ALA A 92 -26.26 20.37 15.51
N LEU A 93 -25.28 21.24 15.27
CA LEU A 93 -25.32 22.64 15.71
C LEU A 93 -26.05 23.59 14.74
N THR A 94 -26.25 23.19 13.48
CA THR A 94 -27.01 24.00 12.52
C THR A 94 -28.53 23.83 12.75
N PRO A 95 -29.28 24.92 13.01
CA PRO A 95 -30.73 24.84 13.07
C PRO A 95 -31.30 24.45 11.69
N PRO A 96 -32.43 23.73 11.65
CA PRO A 96 -33.04 23.33 10.39
C PRO A 96 -33.33 24.56 9.53
N LEU A 97 -32.98 24.49 8.25
CA LEU A 97 -33.27 25.53 7.26
C LEU A 97 -34.77 25.83 7.30
N ARG A 98 -35.16 27.01 7.81
CA ARG A 98 -36.55 27.46 7.74
C ARG A 98 -36.94 27.56 6.26
N PRO A 99 -38.00 26.89 5.81
CA PRO A 99 -38.50 27.11 4.47
C PRO A 99 -38.89 28.59 4.35
N ARG A 100 -38.37 29.24 3.31
CA ARG A 100 -38.70 30.63 2.97
C ARG A 100 -40.18 30.65 2.59
N SER A 101 -41.02 31.13 3.51
CA SER A 101 -42.44 31.39 3.24
C SER A 101 -42.54 32.42 2.12
N ALA A 102 -43.14 32.01 1.01
CA ALA A 102 -43.56 32.89 -0.08
C ALA A 102 -44.90 33.55 0.27
#